data_AF-A0AB36F0H3-F1
#
_entry.id   AF-A0AB36F0H3-F1
#
_cell.length_a   1.000
_cell.length_b   1.000
_cell.length_c   1.000
_cell.angle_alpha   90.00
_cell.angle_beta   90.00
_cell.angle_gamma   90.00
#
_symmetry.space_group_name_H-M   'P 1'
#
loop_
_entity.id
_entity.type
_entity.pdbx_description
1 polymer ?
#
loop_
_entity_poly.entity_id
_entity_poly.type
_entity_poly.pdbx_seq_one_letter_code
_entity_poly.pdbx_strand_id
1 'polypeptide(L)'
;MSADNPCLTCGACCAHFRVSFFWGECQSAGGVVPDDRVVQVSHHLVAMLGTESRPVRCISLMGEVGCGVRCTTYEQRSSTCREFTASWEDGQHNPHCDKARAAYGLPPLTPPLQPRVSPDRVA
;
A
#
# COMPACT_ATOMS: atom_id res chain seq x y z
N MET A 1 13.45 -4.37 -18.54
CA MET A 1 12.87 -5.30 -17.55
C MET A 1 12.03 -4.44 -16.64
N SER A 2 10.72 -4.44 -16.86
CA SER A 2 9.79 -3.70 -16.02
C SER A 2 9.98 -4.20 -14.60
N ALA A 3 10.35 -3.32 -13.67
CA ALA A 3 10.47 -3.70 -12.27
C ALA A 3 9.10 -4.19 -11.80
N ASP A 4 8.99 -5.48 -11.49
CA ASP A 4 7.76 -6.04 -10.93
C ASP A 4 7.39 -5.24 -9.68
N ASN A 5 6.19 -4.65 -9.65
CA ASN A 5 5.75 -3.83 -8.54
C ASN A 5 5.72 -4.70 -7.27
N PRO A 6 6.57 -4.45 -6.26
CA PRO A 6 6.69 -5.30 -5.06
C PRO A 6 5.39 -5.33 -4.24
N CYS A 7 4.50 -4.36 -4.42
CA CYS A 7 3.20 -4.32 -3.76
C CYS A 7 2.22 -5.38 -4.29
N LEU A 8 2.39 -5.84 -5.53
CA LEU A 8 1.57 -6.89 -6.14
C LEU A 8 1.97 -8.31 -5.67
N THR A 9 3.12 -8.45 -5.03
CA THR A 9 3.62 -9.74 -4.51
C THR A 9 3.58 -9.83 -2.99
N CYS A 10 3.67 -8.71 -2.27
CA CYS A 10 3.73 -8.74 -0.80
C CYS A 10 2.38 -8.55 -0.08
N GLY A 11 1.57 -7.54 -0.40
CA GLY A 11 0.32 -7.23 0.32
C GLY A 11 0.46 -6.85 1.80
N ALA A 12 1.68 -6.64 2.30
CA ALA A 12 1.95 -6.49 3.73
C ALA A 12 1.29 -5.24 4.34
N CYS A 13 1.28 -4.11 3.62
CA CYS A 13 0.68 -2.87 4.13
C CYS A 13 -0.84 -3.03 4.36
N CYS A 14 -1.55 -3.68 3.44
CA CYS A 14 -3.00 -3.96 3.51
C CYS A 14 -3.38 -4.92 4.64
N ALA A 15 -2.42 -5.68 5.15
CA ALA A 15 -2.60 -6.63 6.25
C ALA A 15 -1.92 -6.16 7.55
N HIS A 16 -1.27 -5.00 7.58
CA HIS A 16 -0.56 -4.52 8.77
C HIS A 16 -1.14 -3.23 9.33
N PHE A 17 -1.54 -2.29 8.47
CA PHE A 17 -1.98 -0.96 8.88
C PHE A 17 -3.49 -0.81 8.91
N ARG A 18 -3.98 -0.11 9.94
CA ARG A 18 -5.32 0.44 9.92
C ARG A 18 -5.40 1.55 8.89
N VAL A 19 -6.27 1.40 7.90
CA VAL A 19 -6.45 2.40 6.85
C VAL A 19 -7.61 3.29 7.26
N SER A 20 -7.33 4.44 7.88
CA SER A 20 -8.33 5.45 8.27
C SER A 20 -8.16 6.72 7.48
N PHE A 21 -9.28 7.32 7.07
CA PHE A 21 -9.30 8.52 6.23
C PHE A 21 -10.61 9.30 6.43
N PHE A 22 -10.70 10.49 5.84
CA PHE A 22 -11.86 11.36 5.98
C PHE A 22 -13.08 10.75 5.28
N TRP A 23 -14.24 10.75 5.94
CA TRP A 23 -15.48 10.17 5.38
C TRP A 23 -15.91 10.81 4.05
N GLY A 24 -15.46 12.04 3.77
CA GLY A 24 -15.72 12.73 2.50
C GLY A 24 -15.13 12.04 1.26
N GLU A 25 -14.20 11.10 1.44
CA GLU A 25 -13.68 10.30 0.31
C GLU A 25 -14.61 9.15 -0.10
N CYS A 26 -15.66 8.88 0.67
CA CYS A 26 -16.66 7.87 0.36
C CYS A 26 -17.62 8.32 -0.75
N GLN A 27 -18.17 7.37 -1.50
CA GLN A 27 -19.10 7.64 -2.61
C GLN A 27 -20.35 8.39 -2.15
N SER A 28 -20.89 8.07 -0.97
CA SER A 28 -22.03 8.79 -0.37
C SER A 28 -21.78 10.29 -0.15
N ALA A 29 -20.51 10.70 -0.09
CA ALA A 29 -20.06 12.07 0.16
C ALA A 29 -19.51 12.78 -1.10
N GLY A 30 -19.57 12.11 -2.26
CA GLY A 30 -19.01 12.62 -3.52
C GLY A 30 -17.57 12.20 -3.82
N GLY A 31 -16.99 11.31 -3.00
CA GLY A 31 -15.68 10.71 -3.25
C GLY A 31 -15.75 9.44 -4.11
N VAL A 32 -14.68 8.64 -4.08
CA VAL A 32 -14.54 7.44 -4.93
C VAL A 32 -14.59 6.12 -4.16
N VAL A 33 -14.39 6.15 -2.84
CA VAL A 33 -14.28 4.93 -2.02
C VAL A 33 -15.67 4.32 -1.80
N PRO A 34 -15.89 3.02 -2.07
CA PRO A 34 -17.20 2.41 -1.92
C PRO A 34 -17.64 2.34 -0.45
N ASP A 35 -18.87 2.76 -0.17
CA ASP A 35 -19.43 2.78 1.18
C ASP A 35 -19.53 1.37 1.80
N ASP A 36 -19.69 0.32 0.99
CA ASP A 36 -19.73 -1.09 1.42
C ASP A 36 -18.36 -1.64 1.86
N ARG A 37 -17.28 -0.86 1.69
CA ARG A 37 -15.91 -1.26 2.02
C ARG A 37 -15.34 -0.55 3.24
N VAL A 38 -16.14 0.29 3.90
CA VAL A 38 -15.69 1.12 5.01
C VAL A 38 -16.57 0.92 6.26
N VAL A 39 -16.00 1.25 7.41
CA VAL A 39 -16.70 1.31 8.69
C VAL A 39 -16.45 2.65 9.34
N GLN A 40 -17.50 3.24 9.91
CA GLN A 40 -17.37 4.49 10.65
C GLN A 40 -16.59 4.25 11.95
N VAL A 41 -15.56 5.07 12.19
CA VAL A 41 -14.71 4.98 13.38
C VAL A 41 -14.79 6.20 14.28
N SER A 42 -15.19 7.35 13.74
CA SER A 42 -15.55 8.55 14.50
C SER A 42 -16.54 9.40 13.70
N HIS A 43 -16.89 10.58 14.19
CA HIS A 43 -17.75 11.52 13.45
C HIS A 43 -17.13 11.98 12.11
N HIS A 44 -15.81 12.04 12.01
CA HIS A 44 -15.11 12.57 10.83
C HIS A 44 -14.27 11.54 10.07
N LEU A 45 -14.11 10.33 10.62
CA LEU A 45 -13.23 9.32 10.05
C LEU A 45 -13.99 8.03 9.80
N VAL A 46 -13.63 7.40 8.68
CA VAL A 46 -13.94 6.01 8.37
C VAL A 46 -12.64 5.22 8.30
N ALA A 47 -12.74 3.90 8.40
CA ALA A 47 -11.64 2.99 8.11
C ALA A 47 -12.06 1.96 7.07
N MET A 48 -11.12 1.44 6.29
CA MET A 48 -11.38 0.26 5.46
C MET A 48 -11.79 -0.91 6.35
N LEU A 49 -12.86 -1.61 5.98
CA LEU A 49 -13.33 -2.80 6.68
C LEU A 49 -12.22 -3.86 6.78
N GLY A 50 -12.15 -4.49 7.95
CA GLY A 50 -11.13 -5.48 8.30
C GLY A 50 -9.81 -4.85 8.78
N THR A 51 -9.72 -3.52 8.85
CA THR A 51 -8.52 -2.82 9.35
C THR A 51 -8.74 -2.07 10.66
N GLU A 52 -9.97 -2.06 11.17
CA GLU A 52 -10.36 -1.38 12.41
C GLU A 52 -9.86 -2.07 13.69
N SER A 53 -9.55 -3.36 13.62
CA SER A 53 -9.06 -4.16 14.74
C SER A 53 -7.92 -5.09 14.32
N ARG A 54 -7.23 -5.71 15.30
CA ARG A 54 -6.19 -6.71 15.04
C ARG A 54 -6.78 -8.13 15.19
N PRO A 55 -6.40 -9.09 14.33
CA PRO A 55 -5.46 -8.96 13.21
C PRO A 55 -6.04 -8.14 12.04
N VAL A 56 -5.18 -7.32 11.42
CA VAL A 56 -5.57 -6.43 10.32
C VAL A 56 -5.58 -7.20 9.01
N ARG A 57 -6.67 -7.10 8.24
CA ARG A 57 -6.72 -7.54 6.85
C ARG A 57 -7.79 -6.77 6.09
N CYS A 58 -7.38 -5.85 5.23
CA CYS A 58 -8.30 -5.06 4.41
C CYS A 58 -9.23 -5.96 3.58
N ILE A 59 -10.53 -5.63 3.58
CA ILE A 59 -11.56 -6.34 2.82
C ILE A 59 -11.28 -6.40 1.31
N SER A 60 -10.61 -5.38 0.76
CA SER A 60 -10.26 -5.32 -0.66
C SER A 60 -8.99 -6.08 -1.01
N LEU A 61 -8.27 -6.64 -0.04
CA LEU A 61 -7.07 -7.45 -0.28
C LEU A 61 -7.49 -8.85 -0.75
N MET A 62 -7.21 -9.15 -2.01
CA MET A 62 -7.33 -10.48 -2.59
C MET A 62 -5.95 -11.13 -2.72
N GLY A 63 -5.90 -12.45 -2.46
CA GLY A 63 -4.66 -13.24 -2.50
C GLY A 63 -4.05 -13.45 -1.13
N GLU A 64 -2.82 -13.94 -1.13
CA GLU A 64 -2.06 -14.34 0.05
C GLU A 64 -0.83 -13.45 0.23
N VAL A 65 -0.69 -12.91 1.44
CA VAL A 65 0.40 -12.00 1.81
C VAL A 65 1.74 -12.73 1.65
N GLY A 66 2.64 -12.15 0.86
CA GLY A 66 3.95 -12.72 0.56
C GLY A 66 4.02 -13.64 -0.67
N CYS A 67 2.87 -14.02 -1.25
CA CYS A 67 2.83 -14.87 -2.45
C CYS A 67 2.40 -14.08 -3.69
N GLY A 68 1.26 -13.40 -3.60
CA GLY A 68 0.65 -12.74 -4.74
C GLY A 68 -0.68 -12.14 -4.34
N VAL A 69 -0.82 -10.83 -4.54
CA VAL A 69 -1.97 -10.07 -4.06
C VAL A 69 -2.42 -9.04 -5.06
N ARG A 70 -3.67 -8.60 -4.91
CA ARG A 70 -4.19 -7.41 -5.60
C ARG A 70 -5.29 -6.75 -4.78
N CYS A 71 -5.46 -5.45 -5.01
CA CYS A 71 -6.62 -4.72 -4.49
C CYS A 71 -7.80 -4.90 -5.46
N THR A 72 -8.95 -5.36 -4.97
CA THR A 72 -10.16 -5.53 -5.79
C THR A 72 -10.80 -4.19 -6.20
N THR A 73 -10.44 -3.10 -5.51
CA THR A 73 -10.98 -1.74 -5.71
C THR A 73 -9.84 -0.75 -5.96
N TYR A 74 -8.83 -1.13 -6.76
CA TYR A 74 -7.58 -0.36 -6.94
C TYR A 74 -7.79 1.08 -7.41
N GLU A 75 -8.72 1.30 -8.34
CA GLU A 75 -9.08 2.63 -8.86
C GLU A 75 -9.93 3.47 -7.90
N GLN A 76 -10.48 2.84 -6.87
CA GLN A 76 -11.37 3.44 -5.86
C GLN A 76 -10.71 3.51 -4.48
N ARG A 77 -9.36 3.47 -4.45
CA ARG A 77 -8.58 3.60 -3.21
C ARG A 77 -8.75 4.98 -2.59
N SER A 78 -8.74 5.01 -1.25
CA SER A 78 -8.57 6.24 -0.46
C SER A 78 -7.21 6.91 -0.75
N SER A 79 -7.12 8.20 -0.45
CA SER A 79 -5.90 9.01 -0.46
C SER A 79 -4.75 8.29 0.27
N THR A 80 -5.00 7.84 1.49
CA THR A 80 -4.06 7.07 2.33
C THR A 80 -3.50 5.82 1.65
N CYS A 81 -4.30 5.12 0.84
CA CYS A 81 -3.83 3.97 0.07
C CYS A 81 -3.08 4.35 -1.21
N ARG A 82 -3.32 5.54 -1.77
CA ARG A 82 -2.66 6.05 -2.98
C ARG A 82 -1.32 6.69 -2.69
N GLU A 83 -1.24 7.42 -1.58
CA GLU A 83 -0.05 8.16 -1.13
C GLU A 83 1.01 7.25 -0.51
N PHE A 84 0.65 6.01 -0.18
CA PHE A 84 1.61 5.05 0.38
C PHE A 84 2.52 4.48 -0.72
N THR A 85 3.79 4.87 -0.70
CA THR A 85 4.81 4.43 -1.66
C THR A 85 5.59 3.21 -1.16
N ALA A 86 6.04 2.35 -2.08
CA ALA A 86 6.95 1.26 -1.71
C ALA A 86 8.32 1.83 -1.31
N SER A 87 9.02 1.15 -0.40
CA SER A 87 10.39 1.53 -0.05
C SER A 87 11.28 1.51 -1.31
N TRP A 88 11.98 2.61 -1.56
CA TRP A 88 12.82 2.89 -2.71
C TRP A 88 12.11 3.14 -4.06
N GLU A 89 10.79 3.26 -4.10
CA GLU A 89 10.03 3.53 -5.34
C GLU A 89 10.51 4.81 -6.04
N ASP A 90 10.62 5.91 -5.28
CA ASP A 90 11.14 7.19 -5.77
C ASP A 90 12.59 7.44 -5.33
N GLY A 91 13.37 6.36 -5.16
CA GLY A 91 14.72 6.43 -4.59
C GLY A 91 14.75 6.81 -3.10
N GLN A 92 13.60 6.90 -2.45
CA GLN A 92 13.45 7.23 -1.03
C GLN A 92 13.15 5.98 -0.20
N HIS A 93 13.83 5.85 0.92
CA HIS A 93 13.56 4.79 1.88
C HIS A 93 12.23 5.02 2.58
N ASN A 94 11.34 4.02 2.57
CA ASN A 94 10.08 4.07 3.32
C ASN A 94 10.12 3.06 4.48
N PRO A 95 10.44 3.49 5.72
CA PRO A 95 10.52 2.60 6.88
C PRO A 95 9.17 1.97 7.26
N HIS A 96 8.04 2.58 6.88
CA HIS A 96 6.72 2.01 7.13
C HIS A 96 6.46 0.79 6.24
N CYS A 97 6.91 0.83 4.99
CA CYS A 97 6.83 -0.32 4.09
C CYS A 97 7.63 -1.50 4.65
N ASP A 98 8.88 -1.26 5.07
CA ASP A 98 9.74 -2.31 5.63
C ASP A 98 9.20 -2.86 6.95
N LYS A 99 8.62 -2.01 7.81
CA LYS A 99 7.95 -2.45 9.04
C LYS A 99 6.77 -3.38 8.75
N ALA A 100 5.94 -3.06 7.76
CA ALA A 100 4.83 -3.92 7.37
C ALA A 100 5.32 -5.26 6.84
N ARG A 101 6.37 -5.25 5.99
CA ARG A 101 6.99 -6.47 5.47
C ARG A 101 7.56 -7.34 6.58
N ALA A 102 8.28 -6.75 7.54
CA ALA A 102 8.85 -7.45 8.68
C ALA A 102 7.79 -8.12 9.56
N ALA A 103 6.61 -7.51 9.72
CA ALA A 103 5.49 -8.09 10.47
C ALA A 103 4.95 -9.40 9.86
N TYR A 104 5.24 -9.64 8.58
CA TYR A 104 4.86 -10.84 7.83
C TYR A 104 6.07 -11.71 7.47
N GLY A 105 7.23 -11.48 8.09
CA GLY A 105 8.45 -12.25 7.82
C GLY A 105 9.08 -12.02 6.45
N LEU A 106 8.67 -10.95 5.75
CA LEU A 106 9.20 -10.61 4.43
C LEU A 106 10.47 -9.75 4.57
N PRO A 107 11.49 -9.97 3.72
CA PRO A 107 12.71 -9.17 3.75
C PRO A 107 12.43 -7.71 3.36
N PRO A 108 13.19 -6.72 3.85
CA PRO A 108 13.03 -5.32 3.43
C PRO A 108 13.33 -5.16 1.94
N LEU A 109 12.80 -4.09 1.33
CA LEU A 109 13.15 -3.78 -0.06
C LEU A 109 14.54 -3.13 -0.12
N THR A 110 15.29 -3.45 -1.17
CA THR A 110 16.62 -2.89 -1.42
C THR A 110 16.55 -1.78 -2.46
N PRO A 111 17.42 -0.75 -2.36
CA PRO A 111 17.49 0.28 -3.38
C PRO A 111 17.81 -0.31 -4.75
N PRO A 112 17.21 0.22 -5.84
CA PRO A 112 17.51 -0.24 -7.19
C PRO A 112 19.01 -0.03 -7.48
N LEU A 113 19.64 -1.04 -8.09
CA LEU A 113 21.02 -0.94 -8.54
C LEU A 113 21.11 0.10 -9.66
N GLN A 114 21.67 1.27 -9.36
CA GLN A 114 21.97 2.26 -10.40
C GLN A 114 23.10 1.71 -11.28
N PRO A 115 22.92 1.65 -12.62
CA PRO A 115 24.02 1.37 -13.51
C PRO A 115 25.09 2.46 -13.31
N ARG A 116 26.32 2.06 -12.97
CA ARG A 116 27.45 2.99 -13.04
C ARG A 116 27.66 3.32 -14.52
N VAL A 117 27.16 4.47 -14.95
CA VAL A 117 27.52 5.04 -16.24
C VAL A 117 29.01 5.39 -16.14
N SER A 118 29.87 4.60 -16.79
CA SER A 118 31.26 4.96 -16.97
C SER A 118 31.30 6.34 -17.64
N PRO A 119 32.03 7.33 -17.10
CA PRO A 119 32.12 8.62 -17.77
C PRO A 119 32.65 8.37 -19.19
N ASP A 120 31.89 8.84 -20.18
CA ASP A 120 32.24 8.73 -21.58
C ASP A 120 33.70 9.18 -21.76
N ARG A 121 34.55 8.26 -22.22
CA ARG A 121 35.86 8.61 -22.74
C ARG A 121 35.62 9.42 -24.01
N VAL A 122 35.48 10.73 -23.87
CA VAL A 122 35.58 11.66 -24.99
C VAL A 122 37.01 11.53 -25.51
N ALA A 123 37.11 11.03 -26.74
CA ALA A 123 38.34 10.83 -27.50
C ALA A 123 38.94 12.16 -27.98
#